data_AF-A0A1C6D574-F1
#
_entry.id   AF-A0A1C6D574-F1
#
_cell.length_a   1.000
_cell.length_b   1.000
_cell.length_c   1.000
_cell.angle_alpha   90.00
_cell.angle_beta   90.00
_cell.angle_gamma   90.00
#
_symmetry.space_group_name_H-M   'P 1'
#
loop_
_entity.id
_entity.type
_entity.pdbx_description
1 polymer ?
#
loop_
_entity_poly.entity_id
_entity_poly.type
_entity_poly.pdbx_seq_one_letter_code
_entity_poly.pdbx_strand_id
1 'polypeptide(L)'
;MVKTKKAGLLTKIVVLALLIYLATSLLNLQGQIASAQAERDDLSRQVAAQTQANADLADDVENSGDPERIQDIARDRLGLAAPDERIFIASN
;
A
#
# COMPACT_ATOMS: atom_id res chain seq x y z
N MET A 1 19.54 52.94 -31.15
CA MET A 1 18.84 53.26 -29.88
C MET A 1 17.45 52.65 -29.95
N VAL A 2 17.20 51.54 -29.23
CA VAL A 2 15.91 50.82 -29.31
C VAL A 2 14.86 51.59 -28.51
N LYS A 3 13.90 52.22 -29.19
CA LYS A 3 12.75 52.87 -28.55
C LYS A 3 11.72 51.81 -28.22
N THR A 4 11.57 51.45 -26.95
CA THR A 4 10.49 50.58 -26.50
C THR A 4 9.18 51.36 -26.51
N LYS A 5 8.22 50.94 -27.36
CA LYS A 5 6.85 51.47 -27.29
C LYS A 5 6.21 50.96 -25.99
N LYS A 6 5.64 51.87 -25.20
CA LYS A 6 4.92 51.47 -23.99
C LYS A 6 3.74 50.57 -24.37
N ALA A 7 3.64 49.41 -23.73
CA ALA A 7 2.52 48.51 -23.92
C ALA A 7 1.20 49.21 -23.54
N GLY A 8 0.17 49.02 -24.38
CA GLY A 8 -1.16 49.53 -24.12
C GLY A 8 -1.79 48.88 -22.88
N LEU A 9 -2.82 49.53 -22.31
CA LEU A 9 -3.50 49.04 -21.11
C LEU A 9 -4.04 47.61 -21.30
N LEU A 10 -4.61 47.31 -22.47
CA LEU A 10 -5.12 45.99 -22.85
C LEU A 10 -4.04 44.90 -22.76
N THR A 11 -2.84 45.16 -23.29
CA THR A 11 -1.76 44.15 -23.28
C THR A 11 -1.32 43.81 -21.86
N LYS A 12 -1.33 44.80 -20.95
CA LYS A 12 -1.02 44.56 -19.54
C LYS A 12 -2.10 43.72 -18.84
N ILE A 13 -3.37 43.97 -19.13
CA ILE A 13 -4.48 43.19 -18.56
C ILE A 13 -4.41 41.74 -19.04
N VAL A 14 -4.15 41.51 -20.32
CA VAL A 14 -4.00 40.15 -20.87
C VAL A 14 -2.83 39.43 -20.21
N VAL A 15 -1.67 40.09 -20.09
CA VAL A 15 -0.50 39.50 -19.40
C VAL A 15 -0.82 39.19 -17.94
N LEU A 16 -1.52 40.08 -17.24
CA LEU A 16 -1.92 39.86 -15.86
C LEU A 16 -2.85 38.64 -15.73
N ALA A 17 -3.84 38.50 -16.63
CA ALA A 17 -4.74 37.35 -16.63
C ALA A 17 -3.98 36.04 -16.90
N LEU A 18 -3.02 36.05 -17.83
CA LEU A 18 -2.14 34.90 -18.09
C LEU A 18 -1.31 34.53 -16.86
N LEU A 19 -0.74 35.51 -16.16
CA LEU A 19 0.03 35.28 -14.93
C LEU A 19 -0.83 34.66 -13.83
N ILE A 20 -2.06 35.15 -13.64
CA ILE A 20 -3.00 34.58 -12.66
C ILE A 20 -3.31 33.13 -13.01
N TYR A 21 -3.63 32.84 -14.28
CA TYR A 21 -3.89 31.47 -14.73
C TYR A 21 -2.71 30.54 -14.46
N LEU A 22 -1.48 30.96 -14.82
CA LEU A 22 -0.27 30.18 -14.54
C LEU A 22 -0.10 29.92 -13.04
N ALA A 23 -0.27 30.94 -12.20
CA ALA A 23 -0.15 30.81 -10.76
C ALA A 23 -1.17 29.81 -10.17
N THR A 24 -2.44 29.91 -10.60
CA THR A 24 -3.48 28.95 -10.18
C THR A 24 -3.21 27.53 -10.67
N SER A 25 -2.71 27.38 -11.90
CA SER A 25 -2.39 26.07 -12.47
C SER A 25 -1.23 25.40 -11.71
N LEU A 26 -0.18 26.18 -11.38
CA LEU A 26 0.94 25.72 -10.55
C LEU A 26 0.50 25.27 -9.15
N LEU A 27 -0.41 26.01 -8.50
CA LEU A 27 -0.97 25.61 -7.21
C LEU A 27 -1.76 24.30 -7.31
N ASN A 28 -2.60 24.15 -8.33
CA ASN A 28 -3.37 22.92 -8.55
C ASN A 28 -2.47 21.72 -8.86
N LEU A 29 -1.37 21.92 -9.60
CA LEU A 29 -0.40 20.86 -9.89
C LEU A 29 0.34 20.42 -8.63
N GLN A 30 0.73 21.36 -7.75
CA GLN A 30 1.32 21.01 -6.46
C GLN A 30 0.35 20.21 -5.57
N GLY A 31 -0.94 20.57 -5.57
CA GLY A 31 -1.97 19.80 -4.88
C GLY A 31 -2.10 18.36 -5.40
N GLN A 32 -2.11 18.17 -6.72
CA GLN A 32 -2.18 16.85 -7.35
C GLN A 32 -0.92 16.01 -7.09
N ILE A 33 0.26 16.63 -7.06
CA ILE A 33 1.51 15.92 -6.72
C ILE A 33 1.45 15.44 -5.27
N ALA A 34 1.03 16.31 -4.34
CA ALA A 34 0.92 15.94 -2.93
C ALA A 34 -0.10 14.81 -2.70
N SER A 35 -1.26 14.86 -3.37
CA SER A 35 -2.26 13.79 -3.27
C SER A 35 -1.76 12.48 -3.87
N ALA A 36 -1.12 12.53 -5.04
CA ALA A 36 -0.56 11.34 -5.68
C ALA A 36 0.59 10.72 -4.88
N GLN A 37 1.41 11.55 -4.20
CA GLN A 37 2.43 11.08 -3.28
C GLN A 37 1.82 10.40 -2.05
N ALA A 38 0.80 10.99 -1.44
CA ALA A 38 0.11 10.40 -0.29
C ALA A 38 -0.54 9.05 -0.64
N GLU A 39 -1.16 8.95 -1.82
CA GLU A 39 -1.74 7.69 -2.31
C GLU A 39 -0.65 6.63 -2.57
N ARG A 40 0.48 7.02 -3.19
CA ARG A 40 1.62 6.10 -3.35
C ARG A 40 2.18 5.61 -2.02
N ASP A 41 2.33 6.49 -1.04
CA ASP A 41 2.87 6.13 0.26
C ASP A 41 1.94 5.20 1.03
N ASP A 42 0.63 5.37 0.86
CA ASP A 42 -0.36 4.46 1.43
C ASP A 42 -0.32 3.09 0.75
N LEU A 43 -0.34 3.05 -0.58
CA LEU A 43 -0.22 1.80 -1.34
C LEU A 43 1.10 1.07 -1.04
N SER A 44 2.21 1.81 -0.92
CA SER A 44 3.51 1.25 -0.56
C SER A 44 3.48 0.57 0.81
N ARG A 45 2.84 1.20 1.80
CA ARG A 45 2.63 0.60 3.12
C ARG A 45 1.78 -0.66 3.05
N GLN A 46 0.72 -0.67 2.24
CA GLN A 46 -0.12 -1.85 2.03
C GLN A 46 0.66 -3.00 1.37
N VAL A 47 1.46 -2.70 0.34
CA VAL A 47 2.31 -3.70 -0.33
C VAL A 47 3.33 -4.27 0.63
N ALA A 48 3.98 -3.44 1.46
CA ALA A 48 4.94 -3.92 2.45
C ALA A 48 4.28 -4.85 3.49
N ALA A 49 3.11 -4.45 4.02
CA ALA A 49 2.35 -5.29 4.96
C ALA A 49 1.95 -6.62 4.33
N GLN A 50 1.46 -6.60 3.09
CA GLN A 50 1.06 -7.82 2.38
C GLN A 50 2.25 -8.72 2.03
N THR A 51 3.40 -8.11 1.70
CA THR A 51 4.63 -8.86 1.40
C THR A 51 5.11 -9.59 2.64
N GLN A 52 5.07 -8.95 3.81
CA GLN A 52 5.39 -9.60 5.08
C GLN A 52 4.42 -10.75 5.38
N ALA A 53 3.11 -10.49 5.30
CA ALA A 53 2.10 -11.52 5.56
C ALA A 53 2.22 -12.71 4.59
N ASN A 54 2.56 -12.43 3.33
CA ASN A 54 2.79 -13.47 2.33
C ASN A 54 4.09 -14.25 2.61
N ALA A 55 5.15 -13.60 3.10
CA ALA A 55 6.39 -14.26 3.48
C ALA A 55 6.18 -15.19 4.68
N ASP A 56 5.45 -14.72 5.70
CA ASP A 56 5.08 -15.53 6.86
C ASP A 56 4.23 -16.74 6.45
N LEU A 57 3.25 -16.53 5.58
CA LEU A 57 2.42 -17.61 5.04
C LEU A 57 3.22 -18.58 4.17
N ALA A 58 4.18 -18.09 3.39
CA ALA A 58 5.03 -18.94 2.56
C ALA A 58 5.92 -19.84 3.41
N ASP A 59 6.48 -19.33 4.51
CA ASP A 59 7.26 -20.12 5.47
C ASP A 59 6.38 -21.19 6.16
N ASP A 60 5.16 -20.82 6.56
CA ASP A 60 4.19 -21.79 7.09
C ASP A 60 3.81 -22.89 6.08
N VAL A 61 3.71 -22.54 4.80
CA VAL A 61 3.41 -23.50 3.72
C VAL A 61 4.61 -24.38 3.40
N GLU A 62 5.82 -23.84 3.36
CA GLU A 62 7.03 -24.64 3.13
C GLU A 62 7.25 -25.66 4.26
N ASN A 63 6.97 -25.27 5.50
CA ASN A 63 7.04 -26.15 6.67
C ASN A 63 5.75 -26.97 6.91
N SER A 64 4.73 -26.84 6.04
CA SER A 64 3.45 -27.55 6.19
C SER A 64 3.55 -29.07 5.95
N GLY A 65 4.62 -29.52 5.31
CA GLY A 65 4.93 -30.94 5.07
C GLY A 65 5.63 -31.63 6.23
N ASP A 66 5.90 -30.92 7.33
CA ASP A 66 6.55 -31.47 8.52
C ASP A 66 5.66 -32.54 9.19
N PRO A 67 6.14 -33.80 9.29
CA PRO A 67 5.41 -34.90 9.92
C PRO A 67 4.91 -34.58 11.34
N GLU A 68 5.67 -33.81 12.14
CA GLU A 68 5.27 -33.44 13.51
C GLU A 68 4.05 -32.51 13.50
N ARG A 69 4.06 -31.48 12.64
CA ARG A 69 2.96 -30.52 12.50
C ARG A 69 1.69 -31.16 11.95
N ILE A 70 1.83 -32.13 11.03
CA ILE A 70 0.71 -32.93 10.52
C ILE A 70 0.09 -33.76 11.66
N GLN A 71 0.94 -34.36 12.51
CA GLN A 71 0.48 -35.16 13.64
C GLN A 71 -0.26 -34.30 14.67
N ASP A 72 0.22 -33.09 14.95
CA ASP A 72 -0.43 -32.14 15.85
C ASP A 72 -1.77 -31.64 15.31
N ILE A 73 -1.84 -31.27 14.03
CA ILE A 73 -3.12 -30.91 13.39
C ILE A 73 -4.10 -32.08 13.42
N ALA A 74 -3.62 -33.31 13.19
CA ALA A 74 -4.43 -34.51 13.26
C ALA A 74 -4.98 -34.78 14.66
N ARG A 75 -4.17 -34.59 15.72
CA ARG A 75 -4.61 -34.71 17.12
C ARG A 75 -5.59 -33.60 17.51
N ASP A 76 -5.21 -32.34 17.28
CA ASP A 76 -5.92 -31.18 17.83
C ASP A 76 -7.19 -30.82 17.05
N ARG A 77 -7.15 -30.91 15.71
CA ARG A 77 -8.27 -30.49 14.85
C ARG A 77 -9.12 -31.64 14.36
N LEU A 78 -8.53 -32.82 14.20
CA LEU A 78 -9.22 -33.99 13.65
C LEU A 78 -9.50 -35.08 14.71
N GLY A 79 -8.96 -34.94 15.93
CA GLY A 79 -9.14 -35.92 17.01
C GLY A 79 -8.55 -37.29 16.69
N LEU A 80 -7.58 -37.35 15.76
CA LEU A 80 -6.94 -38.57 15.30
C LEU A 80 -5.72 -38.87 16.18
N ALA A 81 -5.55 -40.14 16.52
CA ALA A 81 -4.40 -40.63 17.29
C ALA A 81 -3.52 -41.52 16.41
N ALA A 82 -2.25 -41.68 16.77
CA ALA A 82 -1.41 -42.68 16.10
C ALA A 82 -1.99 -44.10 16.31
N PRO A 83 -1.76 -45.05 15.39
CA PRO A 83 -2.36 -46.40 15.44
C PRO A 83 -2.15 -47.18 16.75
N ASP A 84 -1.13 -46.82 17.53
CA ASP A 84 -0.72 -47.42 18.80
C ASP A 84 -0.97 -46.53 20.03
N GLU A 85 -1.60 -45.36 19.86
CA GLU A 85 -1.83 -44.36 20.91
C GLU A 85 -3.21 -44.54 21.58
N ARG A 86 -3.29 -44.45 22.92
CA ARG A 86 -4.55 -44.56 23.69
C ARG A 86 -4.91 -43.21 24.31
N ILE A 87 -6.01 -42.62 23.86
CA ILE A 87 -6.54 -41.35 24.41
C ILE A 87 -7.47 -41.65 25.59
N PHE A 88 -7.19 -41.07 26.76
CA PHE A 88 -8.05 -41.13 27.94
C PHE A 88 -8.77 -39.79 28.12
N ILE A 89 -10.08 -39.76 27.90
CA ILE A 89 -10.90 -38.56 28.14
C ILE A 89 -11.51 -38.68 29.54
N ALA A 90 -11.03 -37.88 30.48
CA ALA A 90 -11.67 -37.75 31.79
C ALA A 90 -12.85 -36.77 31.67
N SER A 91 -14.08 -37.29 31.72
CA SER A 91 -15.27 -36.47 31.99
C SER A 91 -15.39 -36.26 33.50
N ASN A 92 -15.59 -35.00 33.90
CA ASN A 92 -15.89 -34.61 35.29
C ASN A 92 -17.38 -34.78 35.58
#